data_AF-F1Z4P2-F1
#
_entry.id   AF-F1Z4P2-F1
#
_cell.length_a   1.000
_cell.length_b   1.000
_cell.length_c   1.000
_cell.angle_alpha   90.00
_cell.angle_beta   90.00
_cell.angle_gamma   90.00
#
_symmetry.space_group_name_H-M   'P 1'
#
loop_
_entity.id
_entity.type
_entity.pdbx_description
1 polymer ?
#
loop_
_entity_poly.entity_id
_entity_poly.type
_entity_poly.pdbx_seq_one_letter_code
_entity_poly.pdbx_strand_id
1 'polypeptide(L)'
;MPLIGSRRTLISRRPQQTYTSPSRYSFMGTGMRWPNTGSATTNVFHVTEWYFGTPDYPVTDPRVFATSFYSPTAGETLLAAGASITIQGWAIEVSSGTWVACDGASSSGLATIDNTVAGSLLPRIPTTLAANTVYRARIAFFVSSAGITIPRTTFDVLNAAGGPVRTQSSASTLFSYLSTSTTLNNTGLSYLPAYMIAKGGDGRPAFVAFGDSIGAGVNHSQVGAAWTARNAMGYIEVALDDKTTSKRLALFNSCVPGNRPCGPSGWDQQANWANKIAALQAAYAVQGAWPFDFIISQHITNAVPYTYDSGELRTGMGRYYTLLKSLFGKPITQIEGLPGTTTSNGFQTVAGETPASGKGYPTTSHGDMWFFNADVGIDGIPDPSTYYRTNGYIEDSVGAWRYASADLASNRPLWALRSFTTTLAAAAAQNATSVSMTAAPTVGATLYIQASDGTWSSIGRNVKTVSGSGPYTVTFDGTPISASVGAASGAVVQEAPSEGLHPSALLHRNVLVQSMIDWKTRRGWI
;
A
#
# COMPACT_ATOMS: atom_id res chain seq x y z
N MET A 1 -17.62 51.95 23.73
CA MET A 1 -16.59 51.66 22.71
C MET A 1 -16.57 50.16 22.44
N PRO A 2 -16.51 49.72 21.18
CA PRO A 2 -17.18 48.50 20.72
C PRO A 2 -16.34 47.22 20.82
N LEU A 3 -17.05 46.10 21.00
CA LEU A 3 -16.59 44.72 20.94
C LEU A 3 -16.05 44.39 19.54
N ILE A 4 -14.78 43.98 19.47
CA ILE A 4 -14.18 43.42 18.25
C ILE A 4 -14.70 41.99 18.09
N GLY A 5 -15.68 41.84 17.19
CA GLY A 5 -16.25 40.55 16.82
C GLY A 5 -15.19 39.64 16.17
N SER A 6 -15.08 38.42 16.70
CA SER A 6 -14.34 37.34 16.07
C SER A 6 -14.94 37.04 14.70
N ARG A 7 -14.24 37.43 13.63
CA ARG A 7 -14.54 36.92 12.28
C ARG A 7 -14.22 35.42 12.26
N ARG A 8 -15.23 34.59 12.55
CA ARG A 8 -15.26 33.23 12.02
C ARG A 8 -15.22 33.36 10.51
N THR A 9 -14.08 33.11 9.91
CA THR A 9 -13.97 32.90 8.47
C THR A 9 -14.81 31.67 8.15
N LEU A 10 -16.06 31.91 7.73
CA LEU A 10 -16.89 30.92 7.06
C LEU A 10 -16.05 30.40 5.89
N ILE A 11 -15.56 29.17 6.04
CA ILE A 11 -15.05 28.38 4.92
C ILE A 11 -16.15 28.41 3.88
N SER A 12 -15.90 29.17 2.80
CA SER A 12 -16.73 29.21 1.62
C SER A 12 -17.06 27.77 1.24
N ARG A 13 -18.32 27.37 1.47
CA ARG A 13 -18.85 26.11 0.95
C ARG A 13 -18.83 26.27 -0.56
N ARG A 14 -17.75 25.77 -1.19
CA ARG A 14 -17.77 25.46 -2.62
C ARG A 14 -19.08 24.70 -2.90
N PRO A 15 -19.73 24.92 -4.05
CA PRO A 15 -20.90 24.13 -4.43
C PRO A 15 -20.58 22.66 -4.17
N GLN A 16 -21.45 21.99 -3.41
CA GLN A 16 -21.26 20.62 -2.95
C GLN A 16 -21.17 19.73 -4.19
N GLN A 17 -19.96 19.51 -4.69
CA GLN A 17 -19.69 18.44 -5.62
C GLN A 17 -20.06 17.17 -4.85
N THR A 18 -21.15 16.51 -5.25
CA THR A 18 -21.51 15.21 -4.70
C THR A 18 -20.36 14.29 -5.06
N TYR A 19 -19.56 13.88 -4.07
CA TYR A 19 -18.30 13.17 -4.26
C TYR A 19 -18.49 11.87 -5.06
N THR A 20 -18.61 10.72 -4.41
CA THR A 20 -19.10 9.50 -5.08
C THR A 20 -20.61 9.64 -5.33
N SER A 21 -21.09 9.12 -6.45
CA SER A 21 -22.52 9.21 -6.82
C SER A 21 -22.95 8.07 -7.75
N PRO A 22 -24.26 7.80 -7.88
CA PRO A 22 -24.77 6.76 -8.78
C PRO A 22 -24.39 6.94 -10.26
N SER A 23 -24.01 8.14 -10.70
CA SER A 23 -23.69 8.43 -12.10
C SER A 23 -22.19 8.57 -12.39
N ARG A 24 -21.36 8.73 -11.37
CA ARG A 24 -19.92 9.00 -11.52
C ARG A 24 -19.11 7.72 -11.30
N TYR A 25 -18.18 7.43 -12.21
CA TYR A 25 -17.11 6.49 -11.96
C TYR A 25 -16.14 7.04 -10.92
N SER A 26 -15.98 6.30 -9.84
CA SER A 26 -14.95 6.51 -8.83
C SER A 26 -14.12 5.26 -8.68
N PHE A 27 -12.90 5.37 -8.14
CA PHE A 27 -12.17 4.20 -7.70
C PHE A 27 -13.03 3.38 -6.76
N MET A 28 -12.83 2.07 -6.78
CA MET A 28 -13.52 1.22 -5.83
C MET A 28 -12.67 0.06 -5.37
N GLY A 29 -12.95 -0.32 -4.14
CA GLY A 29 -12.44 -1.51 -3.52
C GLY A 29 -11.00 -1.46 -3.04
N THR A 30 -10.48 -2.64 -2.78
CA THR A 30 -9.20 -2.89 -2.12
C THR A 30 -8.47 -4.03 -2.80
N GLY A 31 -7.17 -4.16 -2.52
CA GLY A 31 -6.36 -5.29 -2.99
C GLY A 31 -5.82 -5.13 -4.42
N MET A 32 -5.98 -3.97 -5.04
CA MET A 32 -5.40 -3.63 -6.34
C MET A 32 -4.27 -2.61 -6.17
N ARG A 33 -3.22 -2.76 -7.00
CA ARG A 33 -1.98 -1.98 -6.98
C ARG A 33 -1.39 -1.90 -8.38
N TRP A 34 -0.54 -0.91 -8.62
CA TRP A 34 0.35 -0.99 -9.78
C TRP A 34 1.25 -2.22 -9.69
N PRO A 35 1.46 -2.94 -10.81
CA PRO A 35 2.52 -3.93 -10.90
C PRO A 35 3.87 -3.28 -10.63
N ASN A 36 4.70 -3.94 -9.84
CA ASN A 36 6.03 -3.44 -9.45
C ASN A 36 7.18 -4.32 -9.93
N THR A 37 6.87 -5.48 -10.53
CA THR A 37 7.85 -6.36 -11.15
C THR A 37 7.32 -6.94 -12.46
N GLY A 38 8.19 -7.61 -13.19
CA GLY A 38 7.84 -8.44 -14.34
C GLY A 38 8.02 -9.92 -14.01
N SER A 39 7.30 -10.80 -14.70
CA SER A 39 7.59 -12.25 -14.67
C SER A 39 7.36 -12.87 -16.03
N ALA A 40 8.31 -13.69 -16.47
CA ALA A 40 8.23 -14.42 -17.73
C ALA A 40 7.12 -15.49 -17.65
N THR A 41 6.26 -15.53 -18.65
CA THR A 41 5.24 -16.56 -18.75
C THR A 41 5.83 -17.87 -19.28
N THR A 42 5.33 -19.01 -18.82
CA THR A 42 5.70 -20.33 -19.37
C THR A 42 4.76 -20.79 -20.49
N ASN A 43 3.64 -20.10 -20.66
CA ASN A 43 2.56 -20.46 -21.57
C ASN A 43 2.07 -19.21 -22.32
N VAL A 44 1.23 -19.44 -23.33
CA VAL A 44 0.61 -18.38 -24.14
C VAL A 44 -0.74 -17.95 -23.59
N PHE A 45 -1.58 -18.91 -23.18
CA PHE A 45 -2.94 -18.64 -22.70
C PHE A 45 -2.98 -18.66 -21.17
N HIS A 46 -3.67 -17.68 -20.62
CA HIS A 46 -3.76 -17.46 -19.19
C HIS A 46 -5.18 -17.10 -18.76
N VAL A 47 -5.51 -17.52 -17.56
CA VAL A 47 -6.61 -16.97 -16.78
C VAL A 47 -6.08 -16.70 -15.37
N THR A 48 -6.34 -15.51 -14.85
CA THR A 48 -5.98 -15.14 -13.47
C THR A 48 -7.22 -14.84 -12.67
N GLU A 49 -7.29 -15.33 -11.44
CA GLU A 49 -8.34 -15.04 -10.46
C GLU A 49 -7.80 -14.13 -9.35
N TRP A 50 -8.62 -13.20 -8.87
CA TRP A 50 -8.32 -12.36 -7.71
C TRP A 50 -9.57 -12.02 -6.92
N TYR A 51 -9.36 -11.46 -5.73
CA TYR A 51 -10.42 -10.97 -4.85
C TYR A 51 -10.29 -9.47 -4.65
N PHE A 52 -11.43 -8.79 -4.60
CA PHE A 52 -11.54 -7.39 -4.25
C PHE A 52 -12.79 -7.20 -3.39
N GLY A 53 -12.85 -6.16 -2.57
CA GLY A 53 -14.07 -5.84 -1.84
C GLY A 53 -14.74 -4.56 -2.33
N THR A 54 -16.05 -4.43 -2.17
CA THR A 54 -16.81 -3.21 -2.49
C THR A 54 -16.85 -2.22 -1.32
N PRO A 55 -17.04 -0.91 -1.56
CA PRO A 55 -17.28 0.07 -0.51
C PRO A 55 -18.61 -0.19 0.23
N ASP A 56 -18.94 0.61 1.26
CA ASP A 56 -20.18 0.46 2.05
C ASP A 56 -21.46 0.91 1.32
N TYR A 57 -21.39 1.09 0.00
CA TYR A 57 -22.55 1.36 -0.86
C TYR A 57 -22.52 0.42 -2.08
N PRO A 58 -23.69 0.08 -2.66
CA PRO A 58 -23.73 -0.69 -3.89
C PRO A 58 -23.03 0.03 -5.03
N VAL A 59 -22.43 -0.75 -5.92
CA VAL A 59 -21.70 -0.24 -7.09
C VAL A 59 -22.22 -0.90 -8.37
N THR A 60 -22.19 -0.16 -9.47
CA THR A 60 -22.67 -0.61 -10.78
C THR A 60 -21.64 -0.32 -11.85
N ASP A 61 -21.74 -1.03 -12.98
CA ASP A 61 -20.84 -0.88 -14.12
C ASP A 61 -19.33 -0.97 -13.76
N PRO A 62 -18.87 -1.92 -12.92
CA PRO A 62 -17.46 -1.99 -12.59
C PRO A 62 -16.61 -2.18 -13.86
N ARG A 63 -15.44 -1.53 -13.89
CA ARG A 63 -14.43 -1.55 -14.95
C ARG A 63 -13.05 -1.70 -14.33
N VAL A 64 -12.14 -2.38 -15.03
CA VAL A 64 -10.75 -2.53 -14.59
C VAL A 64 -9.77 -2.02 -15.62
N PHE A 65 -8.62 -1.53 -15.16
CA PHE A 65 -7.52 -1.14 -16.04
C PHE A 65 -6.49 -2.26 -16.13
N ALA A 66 -6.40 -2.87 -17.31
CA ALA A 66 -5.37 -3.87 -17.63
C ALA A 66 -4.12 -3.13 -18.12
N THR A 67 -2.96 -3.41 -17.53
CA THR A 67 -1.71 -2.69 -17.82
C THR A 67 -0.72 -3.53 -18.61
N SER A 68 0.13 -2.86 -19.38
CA SER A 68 1.29 -3.41 -20.09
C SER A 68 2.62 -3.00 -19.45
N PHE A 69 2.61 -2.24 -18.34
CA PHE A 69 3.82 -1.83 -17.66
C PHE A 69 3.87 -2.29 -16.21
N TYR A 70 5.08 -2.37 -15.68
CA TYR A 70 5.32 -2.41 -14.25
C TYR A 70 6.23 -1.24 -13.86
N SER A 71 6.09 -0.75 -12.64
CA SER A 71 6.90 0.33 -12.11
C SER A 71 7.88 -0.21 -11.07
N PRO A 72 9.15 -0.45 -11.44
CA PRO A 72 10.17 -0.72 -10.44
C PRO A 72 10.45 0.55 -9.60
N THR A 73 11.41 0.45 -8.69
CA THR A 73 11.87 1.54 -7.82
C THR A 73 12.20 2.85 -8.55
N ALA A 74 12.52 2.80 -9.84
CA ALA A 74 12.75 3.96 -10.69
C ALA A 74 12.13 3.77 -12.08
N GLY A 75 11.20 4.65 -12.45
CA GLY A 75 10.57 4.66 -13.77
C GLY A 75 9.53 3.57 -13.98
N GLU A 76 9.23 3.31 -15.25
CA GLU A 76 8.21 2.38 -15.71
C GLU A 76 8.78 1.56 -16.88
N THR A 77 8.48 0.27 -16.90
CA THR A 77 8.92 -0.64 -17.95
C THR A 77 7.69 -1.24 -18.63
N LEU A 78 7.50 -0.90 -19.90
CA LEU A 78 6.51 -1.50 -20.78
C LEU A 78 6.91 -2.91 -21.21
N LEU A 79 6.02 -3.61 -21.91
CA LEU A 79 6.33 -4.85 -22.60
C LEU A 79 7.52 -4.68 -23.54
N ALA A 80 8.26 -5.77 -23.78
CA ALA A 80 9.32 -5.79 -24.78
C ALA A 80 8.77 -5.54 -26.19
N ALA A 81 9.59 -5.02 -27.10
CA ALA A 81 9.19 -4.83 -28.49
C ALA A 81 8.70 -6.15 -29.12
N GLY A 82 7.55 -6.13 -29.79
CA GLY A 82 6.90 -7.32 -30.37
C GLY A 82 6.16 -8.20 -29.36
N ALA A 83 6.24 -7.91 -28.06
CA ALA A 83 5.42 -8.56 -27.05
C ALA A 83 4.05 -7.88 -26.92
N SER A 84 2.99 -8.67 -26.77
CA SER A 84 1.66 -8.16 -26.50
C SER A 84 0.89 -9.05 -25.51
N ILE A 85 -0.12 -8.44 -24.89
CA ILE A 85 -1.14 -9.09 -24.08
C ILE A 85 -2.49 -8.80 -24.74
N THR A 86 -3.18 -9.83 -25.21
CA THR A 86 -4.55 -9.73 -25.70
C THR A 86 -5.52 -10.22 -24.64
N ILE A 87 -6.34 -9.29 -24.12
CA ILE A 87 -7.38 -9.58 -23.13
C ILE A 87 -8.61 -10.12 -23.86
N GLN A 88 -9.04 -11.32 -23.52
CA GLN A 88 -10.24 -11.98 -24.07
C GLN A 88 -11.51 -11.50 -23.35
N GLY A 89 -11.40 -11.23 -22.05
CA GLY A 89 -12.50 -10.77 -21.21
C GLY A 89 -12.13 -10.76 -19.75
N TRP A 90 -12.98 -10.16 -18.93
CA TRP A 90 -12.93 -10.30 -17.49
C TRP A 90 -14.35 -10.51 -16.94
N ALA A 91 -14.45 -11.12 -15.77
CA ALA A 91 -15.72 -11.52 -15.18
C ALA A 91 -15.68 -11.40 -13.65
N ILE A 92 -16.87 -11.27 -13.04
CA ILE A 92 -17.07 -11.29 -11.59
C ILE A 92 -18.04 -12.40 -11.23
N GLU A 93 -17.74 -13.16 -10.18
CA GLU A 93 -18.66 -14.11 -9.59
C GLU A 93 -19.66 -13.36 -8.70
N VAL A 94 -20.90 -13.17 -9.19
CA VAL A 94 -21.93 -12.38 -8.49
C VAL A 94 -22.69 -13.17 -7.44
N SER A 95 -22.67 -14.50 -7.56
CA SER A 95 -23.14 -15.48 -6.58
C SER A 95 -22.37 -16.78 -6.81
N SER A 96 -22.39 -17.72 -5.84
CA SER A 96 -21.60 -18.96 -5.92
C SER A 96 -21.80 -19.68 -7.26
N GLY A 97 -20.73 -19.82 -8.04
CA GLY A 97 -20.72 -20.46 -9.34
C GLY A 97 -21.30 -19.63 -10.50
N THR A 98 -21.86 -18.45 -10.25
CA THR A 98 -22.49 -17.60 -11.26
C THR A 98 -21.58 -16.43 -11.62
N TRP A 99 -21.05 -16.46 -12.84
CA TRP A 99 -20.12 -15.46 -13.36
C TRP A 99 -20.77 -14.55 -14.39
N VAL A 100 -20.53 -13.24 -14.28
CA VAL A 100 -20.96 -12.25 -15.26
C VAL A 100 -19.72 -11.64 -15.91
N ALA A 101 -19.60 -11.83 -17.23
CA ALA A 101 -18.50 -11.29 -18.03
C ALA A 101 -18.76 -9.84 -18.45
N CYS A 102 -17.69 -9.15 -18.84
CA CYS A 102 -17.78 -7.79 -19.35
C CYS A 102 -18.39 -7.71 -20.75
N ASP A 103 -18.91 -6.53 -21.09
CA ASP A 103 -19.42 -6.24 -22.43
C ASP A 103 -18.34 -6.51 -23.49
N GLY A 104 -18.69 -7.20 -24.58
CA GLY A 104 -17.80 -7.44 -25.72
C GLY A 104 -16.70 -8.49 -25.49
N ALA A 105 -16.71 -9.23 -24.37
CA ALA A 105 -15.78 -10.33 -24.14
C ALA A 105 -15.89 -11.38 -25.26
N SER A 106 -14.76 -11.81 -25.81
CA SER A 106 -14.72 -12.79 -26.91
C SER A 106 -13.44 -13.63 -26.90
N SER A 107 -13.49 -14.82 -27.51
CA SER A 107 -12.31 -15.67 -27.67
C SER A 107 -11.21 -15.04 -28.52
N SER A 108 -11.56 -14.14 -29.44
CA SER A 108 -10.61 -13.42 -30.31
C SER A 108 -9.89 -12.26 -29.63
N GLY A 109 -10.37 -11.80 -28.47
CA GLY A 109 -9.85 -10.61 -27.81
C GLY A 109 -10.81 -9.44 -27.85
N LEU A 110 -10.85 -8.68 -26.75
CA LEU A 110 -11.56 -7.41 -26.59
C LEU A 110 -10.60 -6.21 -26.69
N ALA A 111 -9.33 -6.40 -26.30
CA ALA A 111 -8.28 -5.40 -26.32
C ALA A 111 -6.92 -6.08 -26.45
N THR A 112 -6.04 -5.53 -27.28
CA THR A 112 -4.62 -5.92 -27.36
C THR A 112 -3.78 -4.77 -26.87
N ILE A 113 -2.86 -5.08 -25.97
CA ILE A 113 -1.98 -4.13 -25.29
C ILE A 113 -0.54 -4.52 -25.63
N ASP A 114 0.29 -3.58 -26.06
CA ASP A 114 1.66 -3.82 -26.50
C ASP A 114 2.66 -2.87 -25.82
N ASN A 115 3.85 -2.73 -26.40
CA ASN A 115 4.93 -1.87 -25.92
C ASN A 115 4.76 -0.38 -26.25
N THR A 116 3.62 0.05 -26.81
CA THR A 116 3.38 1.43 -27.24
C THR A 116 2.31 2.15 -26.42
N VAL A 117 1.51 1.41 -25.66
CA VAL A 117 0.43 1.93 -24.82
C VAL A 117 0.61 1.48 -23.38
N ALA A 118 0.15 2.28 -22.41
CA ALA A 118 0.25 1.96 -20.98
C ALA A 118 -0.70 0.84 -20.51
N GLY A 119 -1.73 0.56 -21.29
CA GLY A 119 -2.82 -0.32 -20.88
C GLY A 119 -4.12 -0.01 -21.59
N SER A 120 -5.18 -0.67 -21.13
CA SER A 120 -6.54 -0.45 -21.59
C SER A 120 -7.51 -0.48 -20.42
N LEU A 121 -8.43 0.49 -20.38
CA LEU A 121 -9.59 0.42 -19.50
C LEU A 121 -10.63 -0.49 -20.14
N LEU A 122 -10.83 -1.66 -19.54
CA LEU A 122 -11.73 -2.67 -20.10
C LEU A 122 -13.20 -2.23 -19.99
N PRO A 123 -14.08 -2.76 -20.86
CA PRO A 123 -15.52 -2.54 -20.79
C PRO A 123 -16.10 -2.94 -19.44
N ARG A 124 -17.28 -2.38 -19.15
CA ARG A 124 -17.98 -2.64 -17.88
C ARG A 124 -18.47 -4.08 -17.80
N ILE A 125 -18.69 -4.56 -16.58
CA ILE A 125 -19.59 -5.69 -16.34
C ILE A 125 -20.99 -5.13 -16.05
N PRO A 126 -22.05 -5.54 -16.78
CA PRO A 126 -23.40 -5.00 -16.64
C PRO A 126 -24.13 -5.61 -15.43
N THR A 127 -23.57 -5.40 -14.23
CA THR A 127 -24.14 -5.90 -12.97
C THR A 127 -24.08 -4.86 -11.87
N THR A 128 -24.94 -5.03 -10.88
CA THR A 128 -24.86 -4.35 -9.58
C THR A 128 -24.17 -5.28 -8.60
N LEU A 129 -23.17 -4.76 -7.88
CA LEU A 129 -22.52 -5.44 -6.78
C LEU A 129 -23.02 -4.85 -5.46
N ALA A 130 -23.26 -5.71 -4.48
CA ALA A 130 -23.71 -5.33 -3.16
C ALA A 130 -22.61 -4.56 -2.41
N ALA A 131 -23.05 -3.71 -1.48
CA ALA A 131 -22.17 -3.01 -0.55
C ALA A 131 -21.39 -3.98 0.35
N ASN A 132 -20.19 -3.59 0.81
CA ASN A 132 -19.40 -4.29 1.83
C ASN A 132 -19.26 -5.81 1.56
N THR A 133 -19.04 -6.18 0.29
CA THR A 133 -18.98 -7.58 -0.13
C THR A 133 -17.65 -7.84 -0.80
N VAL A 134 -17.02 -8.97 -0.46
CA VAL A 134 -15.83 -9.46 -1.16
C VAL A 134 -16.29 -10.28 -2.35
N TYR A 135 -15.84 -9.89 -3.53
CA TYR A 135 -16.13 -10.54 -4.79
C TYR A 135 -14.87 -11.18 -5.34
N ARG A 136 -15.09 -12.26 -6.09
CA ARG A 136 -14.07 -12.93 -6.88
C ARG A 136 -14.18 -12.48 -8.32
N ALA A 137 -13.05 -12.19 -8.94
CA ALA A 137 -12.98 -11.79 -10.34
C ALA A 137 -11.94 -12.60 -11.10
N ARG A 138 -12.10 -12.67 -12.42
CA ARG A 138 -11.18 -13.34 -13.32
C ARG A 138 -10.92 -12.51 -14.56
N ILE A 139 -9.75 -12.71 -15.16
CA ILE A 139 -9.36 -12.14 -16.44
C ILE A 139 -8.74 -13.24 -17.29
N ALA A 140 -9.25 -13.41 -18.50
CA ALA A 140 -8.72 -14.34 -19.49
C ALA A 140 -7.95 -13.54 -20.54
N PHE A 141 -6.73 -13.97 -20.83
CA PHE A 141 -5.86 -13.30 -21.79
C PHE A 141 -4.89 -14.28 -22.44
N PHE A 142 -4.29 -13.87 -23.54
CA PHE A 142 -3.14 -14.56 -24.11
C PHE A 142 -2.03 -13.58 -24.44
N VAL A 143 -0.80 -14.07 -24.47
CA VAL A 143 0.39 -13.29 -24.83
C VAL A 143 0.87 -13.66 -26.24
N SER A 144 1.66 -12.82 -26.89
CA SER A 144 2.11 -13.12 -28.26
C SER A 144 3.03 -14.34 -28.37
N SER A 145 3.75 -14.70 -27.31
CA SER A 145 4.58 -15.90 -27.23
C SER A 145 4.86 -16.31 -25.77
N ALA A 146 5.21 -17.59 -25.56
CA ALA A 146 5.72 -18.04 -24.27
C ALA A 146 7.09 -17.39 -23.98
N GLY A 147 7.39 -17.13 -22.71
CA GLY A 147 8.63 -16.48 -22.27
C GLY A 147 8.55 -14.95 -22.21
N ILE A 148 7.43 -14.35 -22.62
CA ILE A 148 7.24 -12.90 -22.49
C ILE A 148 7.15 -12.52 -21.02
N THR A 149 7.92 -11.49 -20.64
CA THR A 149 7.79 -10.85 -19.33
C THR A 149 6.56 -9.97 -19.31
N ILE A 150 5.56 -10.34 -18.50
CA ILE A 150 4.36 -9.54 -18.28
C ILE A 150 4.41 -8.81 -16.93
N PRO A 151 3.70 -7.69 -16.78
CA PRO A 151 3.56 -7.01 -15.49
C PRO A 151 3.01 -7.93 -14.42
N ARG A 152 3.61 -7.87 -13.24
CA ARG A 152 3.22 -8.64 -12.06
C ARG A 152 3.17 -7.75 -10.82
N THR A 153 2.13 -7.96 -10.03
CA THR A 153 2.11 -7.51 -8.63
C THR A 153 2.87 -8.54 -7.78
N THR A 154 3.95 -8.12 -7.11
CA THR A 154 4.69 -8.99 -6.17
C THR A 154 3.90 -9.33 -4.92
N PHE A 155 2.85 -8.57 -4.63
CA PHE A 155 1.91 -8.90 -3.58
C PHE A 155 1.16 -10.15 -4.00
N ASP A 156 1.39 -11.22 -3.26
CA ASP A 156 0.61 -12.44 -3.37
C ASP A 156 -0.80 -12.07 -2.90
N VAL A 157 -1.66 -11.69 -3.83
CA VAL A 157 -3.06 -11.41 -3.52
C VAL A 157 -3.65 -12.76 -3.18
N LEU A 158 -3.53 -13.19 -1.92
CA LEU A 158 -4.30 -14.25 -1.27
C LEU A 158 -3.89 -14.45 0.19
N ASN A 159 -4.90 -14.42 1.08
CA ASN A 159 -5.18 -15.40 2.14
C ASN A 159 -6.33 -14.91 3.05
N ALA A 160 -7.55 -14.75 2.51
CA ALA A 160 -8.69 -15.26 3.28
C ALA A 160 -8.49 -16.78 3.35
N ALA A 161 -8.80 -17.45 4.47
CA ALA A 161 -8.54 -18.87 4.65
C ALA A 161 -9.00 -19.70 3.43
N GLY A 162 -8.06 -20.18 2.59
CA GLY A 162 -8.33 -21.21 1.58
C GLY A 162 -8.07 -20.95 0.08
N GLY A 163 -6.99 -20.29 -0.38
CA GLY A 163 -6.62 -20.46 -1.80
C GLY A 163 -5.24 -19.96 -2.24
N PRO A 164 -4.50 -20.68 -3.10
CA PRO A 164 -3.34 -20.17 -3.84
C PRO A 164 -3.76 -19.41 -5.10
N VAL A 165 -2.90 -18.54 -5.65
CA VAL A 165 -3.14 -17.84 -6.94
C VAL A 165 -3.35 -18.93 -7.97
N ARG A 166 -4.43 -18.81 -8.74
CA ARG A 166 -4.90 -19.88 -9.59
C ARG A 166 -4.77 -19.47 -11.05
N THR A 167 -3.71 -19.92 -11.70
CA THR A 167 -3.63 -19.84 -13.16
C THR A 167 -4.11 -21.14 -13.79
N GLN A 168 -4.37 -21.16 -15.09
CA GLN A 168 -4.42 -22.40 -15.86
C GLN A 168 -3.61 -22.22 -17.12
N SER A 169 -2.85 -23.26 -17.47
CA SER A 169 -2.00 -23.33 -18.64
C SER A 169 -2.38 -24.56 -19.44
N SER A 170 -2.34 -24.43 -20.77
CA SER A 170 -2.67 -25.43 -21.78
C SER A 170 -4.15 -25.46 -22.23
N ALA A 171 -4.44 -24.66 -23.25
CA ALA A 171 -5.56 -24.79 -24.19
C ALA A 171 -5.30 -23.88 -25.41
N SER A 172 -6.11 -23.98 -26.48
CA SER A 172 -6.12 -23.02 -27.61
C SER A 172 -6.81 -21.68 -27.27
N THR A 173 -7.56 -21.63 -26.16
CA THR A 173 -8.16 -20.45 -25.55
C THR A 173 -8.61 -20.78 -24.13
N LEU A 174 -8.64 -19.79 -23.24
CA LEU A 174 -9.20 -19.92 -21.88
C LEU A 174 -10.42 -19.02 -21.66
N PHE A 175 -11.01 -18.49 -22.75
CA PHE A 175 -12.19 -17.62 -22.69
C PHE A 175 -13.38 -18.24 -21.94
N SER A 176 -13.63 -19.55 -22.10
CA SER A 176 -14.72 -20.25 -21.40
C SER A 176 -14.60 -20.18 -19.88
N TYR A 177 -13.41 -19.97 -19.32
CA TYR A 177 -13.20 -19.84 -17.87
C TYR A 177 -13.77 -18.55 -17.27
N LEU A 178 -14.18 -17.60 -18.11
CA LEU A 178 -14.93 -16.42 -17.65
C LEU A 178 -16.35 -16.77 -17.18
N SER A 179 -16.89 -17.93 -17.58
CA SER A 179 -18.24 -18.37 -17.18
C SER A 179 -18.26 -19.67 -16.38
N THR A 180 -17.14 -20.37 -16.23
CA THR A 180 -17.10 -21.68 -15.55
C THR A 180 -16.95 -21.56 -14.03
N SER A 181 -17.58 -22.48 -13.30
CA SER A 181 -17.36 -22.68 -11.86
C SER A 181 -16.04 -23.41 -11.53
N THR A 182 -15.23 -23.72 -12.55
CA THR A 182 -14.01 -24.50 -12.38
C THR A 182 -13.03 -23.83 -11.41
N THR A 183 -12.49 -24.63 -10.50
CA THR A 183 -11.36 -24.24 -9.67
C THR A 183 -10.10 -24.25 -10.53
N LEU A 184 -9.50 -23.08 -10.69
CA LEU A 184 -8.22 -22.93 -11.36
C LEU A 184 -7.10 -23.52 -10.46
N ASN A 185 -6.12 -24.20 -11.02
CA ASN A 185 -5.06 -24.89 -10.27
C ASN A 185 -3.70 -24.69 -10.95
N ASN A 186 -3.04 -23.55 -10.76
CA ASN A 186 -1.62 -23.38 -11.09
C ASN A 186 -1.01 -22.27 -10.26
N THR A 187 0.20 -22.51 -9.77
CA THR A 187 1.06 -21.54 -9.08
C THR A 187 1.90 -20.70 -10.05
N GLY A 188 2.09 -19.41 -9.77
CA GLY A 188 3.32 -18.71 -10.20
C GLY A 188 3.21 -17.42 -11.01
N LEU A 189 2.02 -16.98 -11.45
CA LEU A 189 1.88 -15.72 -12.21
C LEU A 189 0.70 -14.89 -11.71
N SER A 190 0.95 -13.64 -11.35
CA SER A 190 -0.06 -12.69 -10.82
C SER A 190 -0.18 -11.48 -11.76
N TYR A 191 -0.65 -11.71 -12.98
CA TYR A 191 -1.13 -10.60 -13.82
C TYR A 191 -2.46 -10.13 -13.27
N LEU A 192 -2.47 -8.97 -12.61
CA LEU A 192 -3.65 -8.37 -12.02
C LEU A 192 -3.90 -7.00 -12.66
N PRO A 193 -5.18 -6.64 -12.88
CA PRO A 193 -5.52 -5.27 -13.23
C PRO A 193 -5.02 -4.30 -12.15
N ALA A 194 -4.58 -3.12 -12.58
CA ALA A 194 -3.93 -2.18 -11.68
C ALA A 194 -4.90 -1.48 -10.72
N TYR A 195 -6.09 -1.12 -11.23
CA TYR A 195 -7.16 -0.49 -10.47
C TYR A 195 -8.53 -0.86 -11.03
N MET A 196 -9.57 -0.59 -10.24
CA MET A 196 -10.96 -0.72 -10.63
C MET A 196 -11.72 0.58 -10.36
N ILE A 197 -12.63 0.92 -11.27
CA ILE A 197 -13.59 2.01 -11.11
C ILE A 197 -15.00 1.48 -11.28
N ALA A 198 -15.97 2.10 -10.62
CA ALA A 198 -17.39 1.80 -10.81
C ALA A 198 -18.23 3.02 -10.51
N LYS A 199 -19.49 2.98 -10.95
CA LYS A 199 -20.52 3.93 -10.52
C LYS A 199 -21.11 3.51 -9.19
N GLY A 200 -21.69 4.46 -8.47
CA GLY A 200 -22.23 4.25 -7.14
C GLY A 200 -21.63 5.23 -6.15
N GLY A 201 -22.35 5.47 -5.07
CA GLY A 201 -21.89 6.39 -4.04
C GLY A 201 -23.03 6.93 -3.21
N ASP A 202 -22.68 7.35 -2.01
CA ASP A 202 -23.55 8.00 -1.04
C ASP A 202 -23.05 9.40 -0.69
N GLY A 203 -22.24 10.00 -1.56
CA GLY A 203 -21.68 11.34 -1.38
C GLY A 203 -20.39 11.39 -0.56
N ARG A 204 -19.80 10.25 -0.17
CA ARG A 204 -18.45 10.19 0.44
C ARG A 204 -17.33 10.28 -0.63
N PRO A 205 -16.12 10.72 -0.27
CA PRO A 205 -15.01 10.84 -1.22
C PRO A 205 -14.36 9.52 -1.62
N ALA A 206 -13.78 9.53 -2.82
CA ALA A 206 -12.83 8.53 -3.30
C ALA A 206 -11.40 9.09 -3.29
N PHE A 207 -10.41 8.22 -3.07
CA PHE A 207 -9.02 8.59 -2.87
C PHE A 207 -8.08 7.91 -3.86
N VAL A 208 -6.96 8.56 -4.13
CA VAL A 208 -5.75 7.90 -4.65
C VAL A 208 -4.61 8.16 -3.68
N ALA A 209 -3.83 7.13 -3.34
CA ALA A 209 -2.64 7.28 -2.53
C ALA A 209 -1.38 7.13 -3.38
N PHE A 210 -0.50 8.12 -3.36
CA PHE A 210 0.84 8.04 -3.95
C PHE A 210 1.86 7.96 -2.81
N GLY A 211 2.83 7.07 -2.93
CA GLY A 211 3.76 6.86 -1.83
C GLY A 211 4.85 5.84 -2.11
N ASP A 212 5.63 5.59 -1.07
CA ASP A 212 6.73 4.64 -1.07
C ASP A 212 6.37 3.28 -0.44
N SER A 213 7.36 2.53 0.05
CA SER A 213 7.18 1.21 0.65
C SER A 213 6.33 1.24 1.92
N ILE A 214 6.31 2.35 2.65
CA ILE A 214 5.51 2.49 3.88
C ILE A 214 4.02 2.60 3.55
N GLY A 215 3.68 3.41 2.55
CA GLY A 215 2.30 3.61 2.07
C GLY A 215 1.79 2.39 1.30
N ALA A 216 2.69 1.69 0.61
CA ALA A 216 2.40 0.39 -0.01
C ALA A 216 2.14 -0.70 1.03
N GLY A 217 2.72 -0.58 2.23
CA GLY A 217 2.61 -1.55 3.31
C GLY A 217 3.48 -2.80 3.11
N VAL A 218 4.70 -2.66 2.58
CA VAL A 218 5.55 -3.80 2.18
C VAL A 218 5.75 -4.82 3.30
N ASN A 219 6.13 -4.38 4.51
CA ASN A 219 6.42 -5.31 5.59
C ASN A 219 5.14 -5.94 6.16
N HIS A 220 4.01 -5.24 6.07
CA HIS A 220 2.69 -5.82 6.35
C HIS A 220 2.37 -6.92 5.32
N SER A 221 2.62 -6.68 4.03
CA SER A 221 2.27 -7.60 2.94
C SER A 221 2.96 -8.96 3.03
N GLN A 222 4.12 -9.03 3.69
CA GLN A 222 4.89 -10.26 3.87
C GLN A 222 4.26 -11.24 4.88
N VAL A 223 3.27 -10.80 5.65
CA VAL A 223 2.61 -11.60 6.68
C VAL A 223 1.16 -11.81 6.31
N GLY A 224 0.81 -12.98 5.77
CA GLY A 224 -0.58 -13.26 5.35
C GLY A 224 -1.60 -13.00 6.46
N ALA A 225 -1.25 -13.29 7.72
CA ALA A 225 -2.12 -13.05 8.88
C ALA A 225 -2.36 -11.57 9.20
N ALA A 226 -1.52 -10.65 8.70
CA ALA A 226 -1.67 -9.21 8.91
C ALA A 226 -2.76 -8.62 8.00
N TRP A 227 -3.02 -9.23 6.84
CA TRP A 227 -3.98 -8.75 5.84
C TRP A 227 -5.39 -8.73 6.43
N THR A 228 -6.21 -7.77 5.97
CA THR A 228 -7.64 -7.83 6.30
C THR A 228 -8.33 -8.95 5.50
N ALA A 229 -9.50 -9.37 5.95
CA ALA A 229 -10.34 -10.32 5.21
C ALA A 229 -10.77 -9.81 3.81
N ARG A 230 -10.48 -8.54 3.49
CA ARG A 230 -10.75 -7.91 2.20
C ARG A 230 -9.48 -7.56 1.42
N ASN A 231 -8.36 -8.19 1.79
CA ASN A 231 -7.04 -7.99 1.20
C ASN A 231 -6.52 -6.54 1.28
N ALA A 232 -6.95 -5.77 2.28
CA ALA A 232 -6.34 -4.48 2.55
C ALA A 232 -5.04 -4.66 3.34
N MET A 233 -4.01 -3.92 2.98
CA MET A 233 -2.70 -3.95 3.65
C MET A 233 -2.05 -2.56 3.68
N GLY A 234 -1.19 -2.35 4.68
CA GLY A 234 -0.64 -1.03 4.99
C GLY A 234 -1.70 -0.13 5.63
N TYR A 235 -1.27 0.64 6.62
CA TYR A 235 -2.16 1.45 7.46
C TYR A 235 -3.08 2.42 6.71
N ILE A 236 -2.69 2.91 5.53
CA ILE A 236 -3.53 3.79 4.70
C ILE A 236 -4.75 3.04 4.17
N GLU A 237 -4.53 1.93 3.45
CA GLU A 237 -5.63 1.14 2.87
C GLU A 237 -6.43 0.44 3.95
N VAL A 238 -5.77 -0.15 4.96
CA VAL A 238 -6.46 -0.82 6.08
C VAL A 238 -7.39 0.16 6.79
N ALA A 239 -6.94 1.39 7.05
CA ALA A 239 -7.81 2.39 7.65
C ALA A 239 -8.96 2.72 6.69
N LEU A 240 -8.70 3.05 5.43
CA LEU A 240 -9.76 3.41 4.48
C LEU A 240 -10.77 2.29 4.23
N ASP A 241 -10.36 1.03 4.41
CA ASP A 241 -11.20 -0.17 4.37
C ASP A 241 -11.79 -0.60 5.72
N ASP A 242 -11.55 0.15 6.80
CA ASP A 242 -12.13 -0.19 8.10
C ASP A 242 -13.64 0.12 8.12
N LYS A 243 -14.44 -0.85 8.58
CA LYS A 243 -15.88 -0.68 8.84
C LYS A 243 -16.27 -0.73 10.32
N THR A 244 -15.30 -0.97 11.20
CA THR A 244 -15.58 -1.25 12.61
C THR A 244 -15.65 0.05 13.41
N THR A 245 -14.72 0.95 13.15
CA THR A 245 -14.64 2.28 13.77
C THR A 245 -15.05 3.39 12.80
N SER A 246 -15.16 3.06 11.51
CA SER A 246 -15.39 4.02 10.45
C SER A 246 -16.25 3.46 9.33
N LYS A 247 -16.65 4.34 8.42
CA LYS A 247 -17.25 4.00 7.14
C LYS A 247 -16.15 3.85 6.10
N ARG A 248 -16.27 2.86 5.22
CA ARG A 248 -15.26 2.58 4.18
C ARG A 248 -15.25 3.60 3.08
N LEU A 249 -14.06 4.00 2.68
CA LEU A 249 -13.84 4.97 1.63
C LEU A 249 -13.14 4.29 0.46
N ALA A 250 -13.64 4.58 -0.74
CA ALA A 250 -13.05 4.11 -1.98
C ALA A 250 -11.60 4.60 -2.12
N LEU A 251 -10.66 3.72 -2.46
CA LEU A 251 -9.25 4.05 -2.61
C LEU A 251 -8.66 3.30 -3.81
N PHE A 252 -7.75 3.96 -4.52
CA PHE A 252 -6.69 3.28 -5.23
C PHE A 252 -5.34 3.58 -4.58
N ASN A 253 -4.70 2.57 -3.97
CA ASN A 253 -3.37 2.72 -3.42
C ASN A 253 -2.34 2.48 -4.52
N SER A 254 -1.72 3.57 -4.97
CA SER A 254 -0.74 3.64 -6.04
C SER A 254 0.69 3.75 -5.50
N CYS A 255 0.91 3.51 -4.20
CA CYS A 255 2.25 3.55 -3.62
C CYS A 255 3.15 2.46 -4.22
N VAL A 256 4.41 2.79 -4.50
CA VAL A 256 5.38 1.87 -5.10
C VAL A 256 6.66 1.84 -4.24
N PRO A 257 7.06 0.66 -3.74
CA PRO A 257 8.23 0.50 -2.88
C PRO A 257 9.51 1.13 -3.44
N GLY A 258 10.31 1.73 -2.56
CA GLY A 258 11.59 2.35 -2.92
C GLY A 258 11.48 3.68 -3.68
N ASN A 259 10.30 4.08 -4.13
CA ASN A 259 10.15 5.36 -4.85
C ASN A 259 10.39 6.55 -3.92
N ARG A 260 10.78 7.65 -4.55
CA ARG A 260 11.09 8.92 -3.89
C ARG A 260 10.36 10.08 -4.58
N PRO A 261 9.92 11.09 -3.83
CA PRO A 261 9.24 12.25 -4.37
C PRO A 261 10.16 13.14 -5.21
N CYS A 262 11.45 13.22 -4.90
CA CYS A 262 12.40 14.11 -5.57
C CYS A 262 13.76 13.44 -5.83
N GLY A 263 14.57 14.06 -6.68
CA GLY A 263 15.88 13.57 -7.12
C GLY A 263 15.86 13.04 -8.56
N PRO A 264 16.94 12.40 -9.06
CA PRO A 264 17.05 12.01 -10.47
C PRO A 264 15.98 11.04 -10.97
N SER A 265 15.47 10.16 -10.11
CA SER A 265 14.31 9.28 -10.35
C SER A 265 13.09 9.70 -9.52
N GLY A 266 13.09 10.97 -9.10
CA GLY A 266 12.04 11.57 -8.30
C GLY A 266 10.72 11.63 -9.05
N TRP A 267 9.66 11.43 -8.29
CA TRP A 267 8.30 11.59 -8.77
C TRP A 267 7.89 13.05 -9.00
N ASP A 268 8.78 14.03 -8.73
CA ASP A 268 8.67 15.44 -9.14
C ASP A 268 8.90 15.64 -10.64
N GLN A 269 9.34 14.60 -11.36
CA GLN A 269 9.52 14.61 -12.81
C GLN A 269 8.39 13.82 -13.49
N GLN A 270 7.61 14.49 -14.35
CA GLN A 270 6.47 13.88 -15.04
C GLN A 270 6.85 12.65 -15.90
N ALA A 271 8.07 12.61 -16.45
CA ALA A 271 8.56 11.49 -17.25
C ALA A 271 8.59 10.16 -16.47
N ASN A 272 8.77 10.20 -15.15
CA ASN A 272 8.78 9.01 -14.28
C ASN A 272 7.38 8.43 -14.01
N TRP A 273 6.34 9.04 -14.59
CA TRP A 273 4.92 8.72 -14.40
C TRP A 273 4.14 8.53 -15.70
N ALA A 274 4.79 8.62 -16.86
CA ALA A 274 4.10 8.81 -18.13
C ALA A 274 2.99 7.77 -18.35
N ASN A 275 3.26 6.50 -18.05
CA ASN A 275 2.30 5.41 -18.21
C ASN A 275 1.24 5.38 -17.09
N LYS A 276 1.59 5.68 -15.83
CA LYS A 276 0.59 5.85 -14.76
C LYS A 276 -0.38 6.99 -15.06
N ILE A 277 0.12 8.12 -15.57
CA ILE A 277 -0.70 9.27 -15.97
C ILE A 277 -1.64 8.85 -17.10
N ALA A 278 -1.12 8.21 -18.16
CA ALA A 278 -1.93 7.71 -19.27
C ALA A 278 -3.00 6.72 -18.78
N ALA A 279 -2.65 5.84 -17.83
CA ALA A 279 -3.59 4.89 -17.24
C ALA A 279 -4.70 5.59 -16.45
N LEU A 280 -4.39 6.61 -15.64
CA LEU A 280 -5.40 7.40 -14.93
C LEU A 280 -6.25 8.26 -15.87
N GLN A 281 -5.65 8.78 -16.95
CA GLN A 281 -6.35 9.52 -18.00
C GLN A 281 -7.36 8.65 -18.75
N ALA A 282 -7.11 7.35 -18.91
CA ALA A 282 -8.09 6.43 -19.49
C ALA A 282 -9.41 6.40 -18.69
N ALA A 283 -9.34 6.42 -17.35
CA ALA A 283 -10.52 6.56 -16.50
C ALA A 283 -11.18 7.94 -16.62
N TYR A 284 -10.37 9.01 -16.70
CA TYR A 284 -10.89 10.36 -16.93
C TYR A 284 -11.66 10.46 -18.25
N ALA A 285 -11.11 9.91 -19.34
CA ALA A 285 -11.67 10.00 -20.68
C ALA A 285 -13.08 9.41 -20.81
N VAL A 286 -13.45 8.44 -19.96
CA VAL A 286 -14.80 7.84 -19.99
C VAL A 286 -15.90 8.80 -19.52
N GLN A 287 -15.57 9.78 -18.67
CA GLN A 287 -16.59 10.64 -18.03
C GLN A 287 -16.24 12.12 -17.92
N GLY A 288 -15.03 12.54 -18.33
CA GLY A 288 -14.55 13.92 -18.19
C GLY A 288 -14.25 14.33 -16.75
N ALA A 289 -14.03 13.38 -15.84
CA ALA A 289 -13.74 13.65 -14.43
C ALA A 289 -12.84 12.58 -13.82
N TRP A 290 -11.94 12.99 -12.92
CA TRP A 290 -11.07 12.08 -12.19
C TRP A 290 -11.87 11.09 -11.33
N PRO A 291 -11.47 9.81 -11.24
CA PRO A 291 -12.15 8.81 -10.43
C PRO A 291 -11.90 8.96 -8.91
N PHE A 292 -11.31 10.06 -8.49
CA PHE A 292 -11.02 10.39 -7.10
C PHE A 292 -11.24 11.87 -6.82
N ASP A 293 -11.36 12.18 -5.54
CA ASP A 293 -11.63 13.51 -4.99
C ASP A 293 -10.41 14.09 -4.28
N PHE A 294 -9.61 13.22 -3.65
CA PHE A 294 -8.47 13.59 -2.85
C PHE A 294 -7.25 12.73 -3.19
N ILE A 295 -6.08 13.34 -3.06
CA ILE A 295 -4.79 12.66 -3.10
C ILE A 295 -4.27 12.50 -1.68
N ILE A 296 -3.84 11.30 -1.33
CA ILE A 296 -3.02 11.04 -0.15
C ILE A 296 -1.59 10.87 -0.63
N SER A 297 -0.67 11.65 -0.08
CA SER A 297 0.77 11.54 -0.35
C SER A 297 1.46 10.97 0.87
N GLN A 298 2.14 9.83 0.71
CA GLN A 298 3.02 9.22 1.71
C GLN A 298 4.40 9.05 1.08
N HIS A 299 5.13 10.16 0.99
CA HIS A 299 6.46 10.20 0.42
C HIS A 299 7.35 11.07 1.29
N ILE A 300 8.42 10.46 1.83
CA ILE A 300 9.54 11.17 2.47
C ILE A 300 10.67 10.20 2.84
N THR A 301 10.34 8.95 3.18
CA THR A 301 11.29 7.98 3.75
C THR A 301 12.49 7.72 2.85
N ASN A 302 12.28 7.57 1.54
CA ASN A 302 13.36 7.33 0.56
C ASN A 302 13.99 8.61 0.00
N ALA A 303 13.53 9.79 0.43
CA ALA A 303 14.17 11.07 0.13
C ALA A 303 15.13 11.51 1.25
N VAL A 304 15.21 10.77 2.36
CA VAL A 304 16.01 11.12 3.53
C VAL A 304 17.05 10.02 3.83
N PRO A 305 18.34 10.37 4.03
CA PRO A 305 18.90 11.72 3.97
C PRO A 305 18.91 12.27 2.55
N TYR A 306 18.68 13.57 2.40
CA TYR A 306 18.83 14.22 1.10
C TYR A 306 20.30 14.62 0.93
N THR A 307 20.88 14.36 -0.24
CA THR A 307 22.33 14.45 -0.46
C THR A 307 22.90 15.86 -0.26
N TYR A 308 22.07 16.90 -0.34
CA TYR A 308 22.52 18.29 -0.46
C TYR A 308 22.15 19.17 0.75
N ASP A 309 20.89 19.20 1.21
CA ASP A 309 20.43 19.69 2.54
C ASP A 309 18.87 19.62 2.65
N SER A 310 18.30 20.03 3.79
CA SER A 310 16.85 20.07 4.03
C SER A 310 16.11 21.12 3.18
N GLY A 311 16.77 22.20 2.73
CA GLY A 311 16.17 23.24 1.89
C GLY A 311 15.94 22.78 0.45
N GLU A 312 16.86 21.98 -0.08
CA GLU A 312 16.66 21.32 -1.35
C GLU A 312 15.56 20.26 -1.31
N LEU A 313 15.47 19.50 -0.21
CA LEU A 313 14.36 18.58 0.03
C LEU A 313 13.03 19.36 0.04
N ARG A 314 12.99 20.51 0.73
CA ARG A 314 11.79 21.37 0.76
C ARG A 314 11.34 21.75 -0.64
N THR A 315 12.29 22.22 -1.45
CA THR A 315 12.07 22.65 -2.83
C THR A 315 11.63 21.48 -3.73
N GLY A 316 12.27 20.32 -3.59
CA GLY A 316 11.92 19.11 -4.33
C GLY A 316 10.50 18.62 -4.05
N MET A 317 10.11 18.58 -2.78
CA MET A 317 8.72 18.29 -2.39
C MET A 317 7.73 19.32 -2.94
N GLY A 318 8.09 20.62 -2.93
CA GLY A 318 7.29 21.68 -3.55
C GLY A 318 7.05 21.44 -5.04
N ARG A 319 8.08 21.02 -5.80
CA ARG A 319 7.94 20.62 -7.21
C ARG A 319 7.03 19.41 -7.37
N TYR A 320 7.18 18.40 -6.52
CA TYR A 320 6.33 17.21 -6.51
C TYR A 320 4.84 17.56 -6.32
N TYR A 321 4.51 18.36 -5.30
CA TYR A 321 3.12 18.79 -5.08
C TYR A 321 2.59 19.66 -6.22
N THR A 322 3.43 20.54 -6.78
CA THR A 322 3.07 21.36 -7.94
C THR A 322 2.70 20.48 -9.14
N LEU A 323 3.48 19.43 -9.41
CA LEU A 323 3.19 18.47 -10.47
C LEU A 323 1.87 17.73 -10.23
N LEU A 324 1.63 17.24 -9.02
CA LEU A 324 0.35 16.58 -8.70
C LEU A 324 -0.85 17.52 -8.90
N LYS A 325 -0.71 18.79 -8.50
CA LYS A 325 -1.75 19.80 -8.71
C LYS A 325 -1.95 20.15 -10.17
N SER A 326 -0.88 20.25 -10.97
CA SER A 326 -1.00 20.52 -12.40
C SER A 326 -1.64 19.37 -13.15
N LEU A 327 -1.32 18.12 -12.78
CA LEU A 327 -1.88 16.93 -13.41
C LEU A 327 -3.34 16.70 -13.02
N PHE A 328 -3.69 16.81 -11.74
CA PHE A 328 -4.96 16.32 -11.23
C PHE A 328 -5.90 17.41 -10.70
N GLY A 329 -5.36 18.56 -10.28
CA GLY A 329 -6.15 19.65 -9.71
C GLY A 329 -6.93 19.26 -8.45
N LYS A 330 -6.46 18.26 -7.69
CA LYS A 330 -7.12 17.73 -6.49
C LYS A 330 -6.42 18.17 -5.21
N PRO A 331 -7.18 18.31 -4.10
CA PRO A 331 -6.57 18.53 -2.79
C PRO A 331 -5.65 17.37 -2.38
N ILE A 332 -4.53 17.72 -1.77
CA ILE A 332 -3.48 16.81 -1.32
C ILE A 332 -3.45 16.78 0.21
N THR A 333 -3.50 15.58 0.77
CA THR A 333 -3.22 15.31 2.18
C THR A 333 -1.86 14.64 2.30
N GLN A 334 -0.90 15.26 2.99
CA GLN A 334 0.42 14.68 3.21
C GLN A 334 0.44 13.88 4.52
N ILE A 335 0.85 12.61 4.45
CA ILE A 335 1.18 11.84 5.64
C ILE A 335 2.61 12.21 6.05
N GLU A 336 2.75 12.68 7.28
CA GLU A 336 4.04 13.06 7.85
C GLU A 336 4.95 11.84 8.00
N GLY A 337 6.25 12.06 7.90
CA GLY A 337 7.27 11.03 7.98
C GLY A 337 7.35 10.37 9.34
N LEU A 338 7.66 9.08 9.34
CA LEU A 338 7.77 8.26 10.53
C LEU A 338 9.22 8.25 11.07
N PRO A 339 9.40 7.89 12.36
CA PRO A 339 10.71 7.54 12.90
C PRO A 339 11.45 6.53 12.01
N GLY A 340 12.77 6.49 12.15
CA GLY A 340 13.58 5.48 11.49
C GLY A 340 14.90 5.36 12.22
N THR A 341 15.03 4.31 13.02
CA THR A 341 16.16 4.08 13.91
C THR A 341 16.78 2.71 13.65
N THR A 342 18.05 2.58 14.03
CA THR A 342 18.71 1.30 14.33
C THR A 342 18.68 1.08 15.83
N THR A 343 19.04 -0.13 16.28
CA THR A 343 19.12 -0.44 17.71
C THR A 343 20.40 -1.21 18.04
N SER A 344 20.98 -0.93 19.19
CA SER A 344 22.10 -1.68 19.79
C SER A 344 21.65 -2.75 20.78
N ASN A 345 20.37 -2.73 21.19
CA ASN A 345 19.82 -3.62 22.22
C ASN A 345 18.50 -4.29 21.84
N GLY A 346 18.17 -4.34 20.54
CA GLY A 346 16.95 -4.99 20.04
C GLY A 346 15.66 -4.28 20.41
N PHE A 347 15.68 -2.95 20.58
CA PHE A 347 14.53 -2.15 21.01
C PHE A 347 14.05 -2.46 22.43
N GLN A 348 14.96 -2.79 23.35
CA GLN A 348 14.62 -2.93 24.76
C GLN A 348 14.45 -1.59 25.49
N THR A 349 15.18 -0.56 25.05
CA THR A 349 15.12 0.78 25.65
C THR A 349 15.24 1.86 24.58
N VAL A 350 14.62 3.01 24.82
CA VAL A 350 14.69 4.18 23.92
C VAL A 350 16.14 4.65 23.77
N ALA A 351 16.95 4.59 24.83
CA ALA A 351 18.37 4.95 24.80
C ALA A 351 19.23 3.99 23.95
N GLY A 352 18.74 2.77 23.68
CA GLY A 352 19.39 1.81 22.80
C GLY A 352 19.03 2.00 21.33
N GLU A 353 18.21 3.00 21.00
CA GLU A 353 17.90 3.38 19.62
C GLU A 353 18.80 4.51 19.12
N THR A 354 19.12 4.47 17.84
CA THR A 354 19.89 5.52 17.16
C THR A 354 19.17 5.91 15.87
N PRO A 355 18.80 7.20 15.67
CA PRO A 355 18.21 7.64 14.42
C PRO A 355 19.12 7.36 13.23
N ALA A 356 18.52 6.87 12.14
CA ALA A 356 19.21 6.79 10.87
C ALA A 356 19.58 8.19 10.35
N SER A 357 20.55 8.25 9.44
CA SER A 357 21.00 9.51 8.84
C SER A 357 19.83 10.33 8.27
N GLY A 358 19.82 11.64 8.52
CA GLY A 358 18.75 12.57 8.12
C GLY A 358 17.44 12.44 8.92
N LYS A 359 17.31 11.45 9.81
CA LYS A 359 16.08 11.20 10.59
C LYS A 359 16.18 11.58 12.07
N GLY A 360 17.32 12.10 12.54
CA GLY A 360 17.50 12.62 13.90
C GLY A 360 16.70 13.90 14.17
N TYR A 361 16.52 14.27 15.43
CA TYR A 361 15.77 15.48 15.81
C TYR A 361 16.36 16.72 15.13
N PRO A 362 15.58 17.75 14.78
CA PRO A 362 16.09 18.93 14.09
C PRO A 362 17.26 19.55 14.85
N THR A 363 18.45 19.36 14.32
CA THR A 363 19.66 20.11 14.63
C THR A 363 20.14 20.75 13.34
N THR A 364 20.98 21.77 13.41
CA THR A 364 21.41 22.54 12.23
C THR A 364 22.17 21.73 11.18
N SER A 365 22.59 20.49 11.46
CA SER A 365 23.30 19.61 10.52
C SER A 365 22.63 18.25 10.25
N HIS A 366 21.60 17.86 11.01
CA HIS A 366 20.90 16.58 10.88
C HIS A 366 19.42 16.73 11.25
N GLY A 367 18.52 16.23 10.41
CA GLY A 367 17.08 16.12 10.73
C GLY A 367 16.10 16.48 9.61
N ASP A 368 16.49 16.29 8.35
CA ASP A 368 15.66 16.54 7.16
C ASP A 368 14.21 16.06 7.31
N MET A 369 14.01 14.86 7.86
CA MET A 369 12.68 14.28 8.11
C MET A 369 11.79 15.18 8.98
N TRP A 370 12.37 15.73 10.04
CA TRP A 370 11.64 16.50 11.04
C TRP A 370 11.50 17.97 10.64
N PHE A 371 12.46 18.52 9.90
CA PHE A 371 12.28 19.79 9.19
C PHE A 371 11.13 19.70 8.18
N PHE A 372 11.08 18.63 7.39
CA PHE A 372 9.97 18.36 6.48
C PHE A 372 8.64 18.24 7.24
N ASN A 373 8.58 17.46 8.32
CA ASN A 373 7.36 17.32 9.11
C ASN A 373 6.87 18.68 9.64
N ALA A 374 7.77 19.55 10.11
CA ALA A 374 7.45 20.91 10.55
C ALA A 374 6.92 21.81 9.41
N ASP A 375 7.37 21.60 8.17
CA ASP A 375 6.86 22.29 6.98
C ASP A 375 5.47 21.81 6.54
N VAL A 376 5.08 20.60 6.97
CA VAL A 376 3.79 19.98 6.66
C VAL A 376 2.73 20.31 7.73
N GLY A 377 3.07 20.13 9.01
CA GLY A 377 2.19 20.34 10.16
C GLY A 377 2.99 20.76 11.40
N ILE A 378 2.31 21.30 12.41
CA ILE A 378 2.97 21.64 13.69
C ILE A 378 2.73 20.50 14.67
N ASP A 379 3.84 19.88 15.06
CA ASP A 379 3.85 18.71 15.93
C ASP A 379 2.96 17.57 15.43
N GLY A 380 2.60 17.43 14.16
CA GLY A 380 1.67 16.37 13.71
C GLY A 380 0.19 16.77 13.74
N ILE A 381 -0.09 18.05 14.01
CA ILE A 381 -1.41 18.66 13.87
C ILE A 381 -1.41 19.53 12.59
N PRO A 382 -2.47 19.41 11.78
CA PRO A 382 -2.76 20.37 10.72
C PRO A 382 -2.71 21.83 11.16
N ASP A 383 -1.77 22.62 10.64
CA ASP A 383 -1.64 24.04 10.95
C ASP A 383 -1.56 24.88 9.66
N PRO A 384 -2.45 25.86 9.43
CA PRO A 384 -2.49 26.65 8.20
C PRO A 384 -1.26 27.54 7.96
N SER A 385 -0.41 27.77 8.96
CA SER A 385 0.79 28.61 8.87
C SER A 385 2.03 27.89 8.38
N THR A 386 2.00 26.56 8.24
CA THR A 386 3.18 25.81 7.77
C THR A 386 3.52 26.12 6.30
N TYR A 387 4.78 25.90 5.95
CA TYR A 387 5.32 26.28 4.64
C TYR A 387 4.50 25.70 3.47
N TYR A 388 4.19 24.39 3.50
CA TYR A 388 3.48 23.79 2.37
C TYR A 388 2.01 24.22 2.25
N ARG A 389 1.38 24.62 3.35
CA ARG A 389 -0.02 25.09 3.33
C ARG A 389 -0.13 26.55 2.92
N THR A 390 0.74 27.42 3.44
CA THR A 390 0.77 28.85 3.09
C THR A 390 1.06 29.07 1.60
N ASN A 391 1.90 28.22 0.99
CA ASN A 391 2.17 28.24 -0.44
C ASN A 391 1.13 27.46 -1.27
N GLY A 392 0.08 26.92 -0.63
CA GLY A 392 -0.99 26.21 -1.31
C GLY A 392 -0.55 24.90 -1.97
N TYR A 393 0.51 24.25 -1.50
CA TYR A 393 0.97 22.95 -2.02
C TYR A 393 0.13 21.79 -1.48
N ILE A 394 -0.29 21.84 -0.22
CA ILE A 394 -1.16 20.82 0.40
C ILE A 394 -2.31 21.48 1.14
N GLU A 395 -3.39 20.73 1.35
CA GLU A 395 -4.60 21.18 2.04
C GLU A 395 -4.68 20.60 3.46
N ASP A 396 -4.12 19.41 3.66
CA ASP A 396 -4.18 18.73 4.94
C ASP A 396 -2.96 17.84 5.21
N SER A 397 -2.86 17.31 6.43
CA SER A 397 -1.82 16.39 6.84
C SER A 397 -2.26 15.41 7.94
N VAL A 398 -1.52 14.30 8.03
CA VAL A 398 -1.71 13.28 9.07
C VAL A 398 -0.38 13.02 9.77
N GLY A 399 -0.30 13.39 11.05
CA GLY A 399 0.83 13.14 11.93
C GLY A 399 0.90 11.69 12.43
N ALA A 400 1.09 10.73 11.52
CA ALA A 400 1.13 9.30 11.86
C ALA A 400 2.23 8.94 12.86
N TRP A 401 3.34 9.69 12.84
CA TRP A 401 4.44 9.51 13.78
C TRP A 401 4.04 9.67 15.24
N ARG A 402 3.02 10.49 15.56
CA ARG A 402 2.53 10.67 16.96
C ARG A 402 2.11 9.38 17.65
N TYR A 403 1.65 8.42 16.86
CA TYR A 403 1.22 7.12 17.38
C TYR A 403 2.38 6.13 17.51
N ALA A 404 3.46 6.38 16.77
CA ALA A 404 4.55 5.44 16.63
C ALA A 404 5.85 5.87 17.34
N SER A 405 6.03 7.16 17.63
CA SER A 405 7.24 7.66 18.28
C SER A 405 7.17 7.61 19.80
N ALA A 406 8.34 7.58 20.44
CA ALA A 406 8.50 7.65 21.89
C ALA A 406 8.37 9.09 22.44
N ASP A 407 7.45 9.90 21.91
CA ASP A 407 7.40 11.37 22.04
C ASP A 407 7.31 11.91 23.48
N LEU A 408 8.47 11.93 24.15
CA LEU A 408 8.80 12.69 25.34
C LEU A 408 9.93 13.64 24.93
N ALA A 409 9.58 14.82 24.39
CA ALA A 409 10.53 15.84 23.92
C ALA A 409 11.48 15.37 22.80
N SER A 410 12.80 15.34 23.02
CA SER A 410 13.82 15.05 22.01
C SER A 410 13.79 13.61 21.45
N ASN A 411 13.00 12.72 22.06
CA ASN A 411 12.87 11.31 21.67
C ASN A 411 11.88 11.08 20.51
N ARG A 412 11.27 12.15 19.99
CA ARG A 412 10.41 12.12 18.80
C ARG A 412 10.97 11.32 17.60
N PRO A 413 12.28 11.34 17.29
CA PRO A 413 12.90 10.53 16.23
C PRO A 413 12.93 9.02 16.46
N LEU A 414 12.59 8.57 17.68
CA LEU A 414 12.74 7.20 18.14
C LEU A 414 11.39 6.51 18.18
N TRP A 415 11.37 5.19 17.98
CA TRP A 415 10.12 4.45 18.03
C TRP A 415 9.65 4.28 19.48
N ALA A 416 8.34 4.25 19.70
CA ALA A 416 7.80 3.78 20.94
C ALA A 416 8.04 2.28 21.08
N LEU A 417 8.67 1.88 22.18
CA LEU A 417 8.97 0.47 22.49
C LEU A 417 7.70 -0.39 22.55
N ARG A 418 7.85 -1.67 22.25
CA ARG A 418 6.76 -2.66 22.38
C ARG A 418 6.89 -3.41 23.71
N SER A 419 5.77 -3.84 24.27
CA SER A 419 5.74 -4.40 25.62
C SER A 419 6.14 -5.88 25.72
N PHE A 420 6.13 -6.62 24.61
CA PHE A 420 6.43 -8.05 24.63
C PHE A 420 7.92 -8.32 24.76
N THR A 421 8.30 -9.07 25.79
CA THR A 421 9.64 -9.60 26.03
C THR A 421 9.54 -11.04 26.52
N THR A 422 10.47 -11.90 26.11
CA THR A 422 10.53 -13.31 26.52
C THR A 422 11.95 -13.84 26.39
N THR A 423 12.14 -15.14 26.58
CA THR A 423 13.40 -15.84 26.38
C THR A 423 13.23 -17.09 25.52
N LEU A 424 14.30 -17.50 24.86
CA LEU A 424 14.35 -18.80 24.22
C LEU A 424 14.32 -19.92 25.27
N ALA A 425 13.40 -20.86 25.12
CA ALA A 425 13.31 -22.04 25.99
C ALA A 425 14.33 -23.14 25.64
N ALA A 426 14.93 -23.05 24.45
CA ALA A 426 16.02 -23.91 23.99
C ALA A 426 16.95 -23.12 23.08
N ALA A 427 18.20 -23.55 22.96
CA ALA A 427 19.13 -22.96 22.00
C ALA A 427 18.58 -23.08 20.57
N ALA A 428 18.81 -22.05 19.76
CA ALA A 428 18.39 -22.00 18.37
C ALA A 428 19.62 -21.89 17.46
N ALA A 429 19.67 -22.73 16.44
CA ALA A 429 20.74 -22.68 15.44
C ALA A 429 20.66 -21.39 14.61
N GLN A 430 21.78 -21.06 13.96
CA GLN A 430 21.80 -20.05 12.91
C GLN A 430 20.74 -20.39 11.84
N ASN A 431 20.05 -19.36 11.32
CA ASN A 431 19.01 -19.51 10.28
C ASN A 431 17.83 -20.41 10.68
N ALA A 432 17.62 -20.70 11.97
CA ALA A 432 16.46 -21.46 12.42
C ALA A 432 15.17 -20.71 12.08
N THR A 433 14.28 -21.30 11.29
CA THR A 433 12.97 -20.73 10.93
C THR A 433 11.88 -20.98 11.97
N SER A 434 12.19 -21.83 12.95
CA SER A 434 11.35 -22.08 14.13
C SER A 434 12.22 -22.11 15.37
N VAL A 435 11.74 -21.50 16.45
CA VAL A 435 12.42 -21.44 17.75
C VAL A 435 11.45 -21.78 18.88
N SER A 436 11.98 -22.24 20.00
CA SER A 436 11.20 -22.50 21.21
C SER A 436 11.26 -21.30 22.16
N MET A 437 10.12 -20.79 22.61
CA MET A 437 10.01 -19.61 23.49
C MET A 437 9.27 -19.94 24.79
N THR A 438 9.63 -19.23 25.86
CA THR A 438 8.98 -19.40 27.18
C THR A 438 7.60 -18.73 27.25
N ALA A 439 7.34 -17.72 26.42
CA ALA A 439 6.03 -17.10 26.24
C ALA A 439 5.62 -17.02 24.77
N ALA A 440 4.31 -17.03 24.52
CA ALA A 440 3.74 -16.94 23.18
C ALA A 440 3.73 -15.48 22.68
N PRO A 441 4.42 -15.15 21.57
CA PRO A 441 4.26 -13.86 20.92
C PRO A 441 2.94 -13.77 20.15
N THR A 442 2.58 -12.56 19.72
CA THR A 442 1.44 -12.35 18.82
C THR A 442 1.83 -12.71 17.38
N VAL A 443 0.95 -13.40 16.64
CA VAL A 443 1.13 -13.63 15.20
C VAL A 443 1.22 -12.29 14.46
N GLY A 444 2.23 -12.15 13.61
CA GLY A 444 2.57 -10.93 12.88
C GLY A 444 3.55 -10.00 13.61
N ALA A 445 3.91 -10.28 14.86
CA ALA A 445 4.93 -9.52 15.57
C ALA A 445 6.30 -9.64 14.88
N THR A 446 7.06 -8.54 14.84
CA THR A 446 8.48 -8.57 14.48
C THR A 446 9.27 -8.78 15.76
N LEU A 447 10.12 -9.81 15.81
CA LEU A 447 10.92 -10.14 16.99
C LEU A 447 12.41 -9.96 16.71
N TYR A 448 13.12 -9.41 17.69
CA TYR A 448 14.57 -9.34 17.76
C TYR A 448 15.04 -10.39 18.78
N ILE A 449 16.05 -11.17 18.41
CA ILE A 449 16.65 -12.21 19.27
C ILE A 449 18.13 -11.88 19.47
N GLN A 450 18.59 -11.93 20.71
CA GLN A 450 20.00 -11.79 21.01
C GLN A 450 20.77 -13.08 20.64
N ALA A 451 21.70 -12.98 19.70
CA ALA A 451 22.58 -14.08 19.33
C ALA A 451 23.66 -14.31 20.41
N SER A 452 24.31 -15.48 20.36
CA SER A 452 25.33 -15.87 21.35
C SER A 452 26.57 -14.98 21.38
N ASP A 453 26.84 -14.23 20.32
CA ASP A 453 27.91 -13.22 20.25
C ASP A 453 27.47 -11.85 20.80
N GLY A 454 26.25 -11.75 21.35
CA GLY A 454 25.67 -10.53 21.87
C GLY A 454 25.03 -9.62 20.82
N THR A 455 25.13 -9.96 19.53
CA THR A 455 24.49 -9.19 18.46
C THR A 455 22.98 -9.36 18.48
N TRP A 456 22.27 -8.30 18.08
CA TRP A 456 20.82 -8.32 17.96
C TRP A 456 20.45 -8.56 16.50
N SER A 457 19.79 -9.70 16.25
CA SER A 457 19.32 -10.05 14.91
C SER A 457 17.81 -9.98 14.85
N SER A 458 17.33 -9.41 13.75
CA SER A 458 15.92 -9.31 13.41
C SER A 458 15.64 -9.55 11.95
N ILE A 459 16.68 -9.87 11.18
CA ILE A 459 16.64 -9.61 9.75
C ILE A 459 15.68 -10.58 9.10
N GLY A 460 14.49 -10.05 8.82
CA GLY A 460 13.49 -10.64 7.96
C GLY A 460 12.95 -11.95 8.50
N ARG A 461 12.04 -11.88 9.49
CA ARG A 461 10.60 -12.10 9.23
C ARG A 461 9.76 -12.22 10.50
N ASN A 462 8.48 -11.92 10.33
CA ASN A 462 7.48 -11.83 11.39
C ASN A 462 7.03 -13.21 11.88
N VAL A 463 6.42 -13.25 13.07
CA VAL A 463 5.80 -14.45 13.63
C VAL A 463 4.69 -14.93 12.70
N LYS A 464 4.80 -16.15 12.19
CA LYS A 464 3.82 -16.78 11.30
C LYS A 464 2.80 -17.61 12.07
N THR A 465 3.30 -18.49 12.93
CA THR A 465 2.48 -19.40 13.74
C THR A 465 3.07 -19.56 15.12
N VAL A 466 2.20 -19.70 16.11
CA VAL A 466 2.55 -20.04 17.50
C VAL A 466 1.73 -21.26 17.88
N SER A 467 2.41 -22.27 18.43
CA SER A 467 1.77 -23.55 18.77
C SER A 467 2.34 -24.12 20.08
N GLY A 468 1.58 -25.05 20.67
CA GLY A 468 1.90 -25.66 21.96
C GLY A 468 1.30 -24.93 23.16
N SER A 469 1.44 -25.54 24.34
CA SER A 469 0.97 -25.01 25.62
C SER A 469 2.11 -24.51 26.52
N GLY A 470 3.32 -24.36 25.96
CA GLY A 470 4.54 -23.97 26.69
C GLY A 470 5.49 -25.15 26.99
N PRO A 471 6.79 -25.06 26.64
CA PRO A 471 7.39 -24.05 25.75
C PRO A 471 6.69 -23.99 24.40
N TYR A 472 6.57 -22.77 23.85
CA TYR A 472 5.87 -22.55 22.58
C TYR A 472 6.81 -22.75 21.41
N THR A 473 6.33 -23.41 20.36
CA THR A 473 7.02 -23.44 19.06
C THR A 473 6.54 -22.26 18.23
N VAL A 474 7.46 -21.36 17.92
CA VAL A 474 7.23 -20.13 17.16
C VAL A 474 7.92 -20.27 15.80
N THR A 475 7.14 -20.25 14.73
CA THR A 475 7.64 -20.29 13.35
C THR A 475 7.55 -18.91 12.75
N PHE A 476 8.55 -18.52 11.97
CA PHE A 476 8.61 -17.24 11.28
C PHE A 476 8.41 -17.45 9.79
N ASP A 477 7.99 -16.40 9.08
CA ASP A 477 7.94 -16.47 7.62
C ASP A 477 9.34 -16.58 6.99
N GLY A 478 10.41 -16.51 7.80
CA GLY A 478 11.83 -16.46 7.43
C GLY A 478 12.82 -16.87 8.50
N THR A 479 14.05 -16.37 8.38
CA THR A 479 15.18 -16.72 9.25
C THR A 479 15.41 -15.63 10.31
N PRO A 480 14.77 -15.72 11.49
CA PRO A 480 14.87 -14.71 12.57
C PRO A 480 16.29 -14.51 13.12
N ILE A 481 17.16 -15.53 13.03
CA ILE A 481 18.54 -15.48 13.52
C ILE A 481 19.48 -15.46 12.32
N SER A 482 19.72 -14.27 11.79
CA SER A 482 20.61 -14.04 10.65
C SER A 482 22.07 -13.77 11.07
N ALA A 483 22.37 -13.83 12.37
CA ALA A 483 23.72 -13.62 12.89
C ALA A 483 24.68 -14.72 12.39
N SER A 484 25.99 -14.50 12.46
CA SER A 484 27.00 -15.53 12.11
C SER A 484 26.98 -16.73 13.05
N VAL A 485 26.31 -16.60 14.21
CA VAL A 485 26.16 -17.63 15.24
C VAL A 485 24.68 -17.79 15.63
N GLY A 486 24.33 -18.94 16.22
CA GLY A 486 23.00 -19.17 16.78
C GLY A 486 22.71 -18.34 18.04
N ALA A 487 21.62 -18.67 18.74
CA ALA A 487 21.25 -18.09 20.02
C ALA A 487 21.20 -19.16 21.11
N ALA A 488 21.67 -18.83 22.31
CA ALA A 488 21.66 -19.75 23.44
C ALA A 488 20.26 -19.92 24.05
N SER A 489 20.06 -21.01 24.80
CA SER A 489 18.91 -21.11 25.70
C SER A 489 18.94 -19.96 26.70
N GLY A 490 17.78 -19.36 26.98
CA GLY A 490 17.67 -18.16 27.81
C GLY A 490 17.99 -16.84 27.10
N ALA A 491 18.36 -16.86 25.81
CA ALA A 491 18.57 -15.64 25.05
C ALA A 491 17.30 -14.77 25.04
N VAL A 492 17.49 -13.46 25.23
CA VAL A 492 16.40 -12.49 25.28
C VAL A 492 15.77 -12.32 23.91
N VAL A 493 14.45 -12.25 23.89
CA VAL A 493 13.62 -12.00 22.72
C VAL A 493 12.75 -10.78 23.01
N GLN A 494 12.75 -9.81 22.08
CA GLN A 494 12.03 -8.55 22.22
C GLN A 494 11.17 -8.29 20.99
N GLU A 495 9.93 -7.82 21.17
CA GLU A 495 9.15 -7.30 20.05
C GLU A 495 9.69 -5.93 19.60
N ALA A 496 9.86 -5.77 18.29
CA ALA A 496 10.33 -4.53 17.70
C ALA A 496 9.20 -3.74 17.01
N PRO A 497 9.23 -2.41 17.13
CA PRO A 497 8.27 -1.54 16.43
C PRO A 497 8.55 -1.45 14.92
N SER A 498 9.77 -1.79 14.48
CA SER A 498 10.19 -1.68 13.09
C SER A 498 10.94 -2.92 12.61
N GLU A 499 11.00 -3.05 11.29
CA GLU A 499 11.87 -3.98 10.58
C GLU A 499 12.73 -3.13 9.63
N GLY A 500 13.94 -2.82 10.07
CA GLY A 500 14.79 -1.80 9.45
C GLY A 500 14.14 -0.42 9.52
N LEU A 501 14.02 0.24 8.36
CA LEU A 501 13.45 1.59 8.23
C LEU A 501 11.92 1.62 8.13
N HIS A 502 11.25 0.46 8.11
CA HIS A 502 9.81 0.37 7.95
C HIS A 502 9.13 -0.01 9.27
N PRO A 503 7.89 0.47 9.51
CA PRO A 503 7.04 -0.06 10.57
C PRO A 503 6.89 -1.58 10.48
N SER A 504 6.81 -2.25 11.63
CA SER A 504 6.44 -3.67 11.67
C SER A 504 5.02 -3.90 11.14
N ALA A 505 4.70 -5.15 10.78
CA ALA A 505 3.37 -5.50 10.31
C ALA A 505 2.27 -5.16 11.34
N LEU A 506 2.50 -5.44 12.62
CA LEU A 506 1.58 -5.06 13.69
C LEU A 506 1.54 -3.54 13.93
N LEU A 507 2.66 -2.83 13.79
CA LEU A 507 2.64 -1.36 13.92
C LEU A 507 1.77 -0.72 12.83
N HIS A 508 1.85 -1.21 11.59
CA HIS A 508 0.94 -0.80 10.52
C HIS A 508 -0.53 -1.08 10.88
N ARG A 509 -0.84 -2.29 11.35
CA ARG A 509 -2.22 -2.76 11.52
C ARG A 509 -2.90 -2.19 12.76
N ASN A 510 -2.18 -2.08 13.88
CA ASN A 510 -2.78 -1.84 15.19
C ASN A 510 -2.54 -0.44 15.73
N VAL A 511 -1.53 0.28 15.20
CA VAL A 511 -1.10 1.57 15.77
C VAL A 511 -1.25 2.67 14.74
N LEU A 512 -0.55 2.57 13.61
CA LEU A 512 -0.58 3.59 12.56
C LEU A 512 -1.94 3.69 11.86
N VAL A 513 -2.75 2.62 11.88
CA VAL A 513 -4.11 2.66 11.32
C VAL A 513 -4.95 3.72 12.02
N GLN A 514 -4.74 3.94 13.32
CA GLN A 514 -5.52 4.86 14.14
C GLN A 514 -5.35 6.31 13.69
N SER A 515 -4.15 6.71 13.25
CA SER A 515 -3.91 8.08 12.77
C SER A 515 -4.80 8.43 11.57
N MET A 516 -5.02 7.45 10.69
CA MET A 516 -5.87 7.61 9.51
C MET A 516 -7.36 7.54 9.87
N ILE A 517 -7.75 6.69 10.83
CA ILE A 517 -9.13 6.66 11.36
C ILE A 517 -9.49 8.00 12.03
N ASP A 518 -8.62 8.54 12.88
CA ASP A 518 -8.84 9.81 13.54
C ASP A 518 -8.88 10.97 12.55
N TRP A 519 -8.03 10.94 11.52
CA TRP A 519 -8.13 11.90 10.42
C TRP A 519 -9.48 11.84 9.71
N LYS A 520 -9.94 10.66 9.28
CA LYS A 520 -11.25 10.50 8.63
C LYS A 520 -12.40 10.97 9.52
N THR A 521 -12.30 10.72 10.83
CA THR A 521 -13.31 11.12 11.82
C THR A 521 -13.38 12.65 11.91
N ARG A 522 -12.23 13.32 12.02
CA ARG A 522 -12.15 14.80 12.02
C ARG A 522 -12.69 15.43 10.73
N ARG A 523 -12.64 14.70 9.61
CA ARG A 523 -13.20 15.15 8.32
C ARG A 523 -14.72 14.97 8.22
N GLY A 524 -15.37 14.32 9.18
CA GLY A 524 -16.81 14.06 9.17
C GLY A 524 -17.22 13.05 8.09
N TRP A 525 -16.31 12.17 7.68
CA TRP A 525 -16.61 11.09 6.73
C TRP A 525 -17.10 9.80 7.42
N ILE A 526 -17.15 9.83 8.74
CA ILE A 526 -17.59 8.78 9.66
C ILE A 526 -18.71 9.34 10.51
#